data_AF-A0A9P5XKB5-F1
#
_entry.id   AF-A0A9P5XKB5-F1
#
_cell.length_a   1.000
_cell.length_b   1.000
_cell.length_c   1.000
_cell.angle_alpha   90.00
_cell.angle_beta   90.00
_cell.angle_gamma   90.00
#
_symmetry.space_group_name_H-M   'P 1'
#
loop_
_entity.id
_entity.type
_entity.pdbx_description
1 polymer ?
#
loop_
_entity_poly.entity_id
_entity_poly.type
_entity_poly.pdbx_seq_one_letter_code
_entity_poly.pdbx_strand_id
1 'polypeptide(L)'
;MDTPSTEATQVRKDVNYYFNDGDCVLLADNHIFRVHRFLLKRHSAFFRNMFDIAPGYEQEAAMEGSSDNNPITCHDSLDEFQALCWLMYANPKEIRNAQEDPSFSNISTLILVATMADKYEFEAFEEWALEALEDLPHSVYVSVASERLESLLMVAVRGGYEILVEKVQESLVNQIASSEDPLETLSSVIQVAERSGNQDLQARVYYEYLKAVCFPIKSPNAESEADPSDKSDSPLSAAPLGNLESSGLSKNQQLCLHHGYHTFQTFCRQLADYPDLGACDDPGCKYEWREWWKSNWARIHDPPRLRLGNPAEAMDWMQVLMNDGPEHARASAARTSTSRFAKATCRIQRQRRLKEIKDEFKRGLCTHFGLY
;
A
#
# COMPACT_ATOMS: atom_id res chain seq x y z
N MET A 1 18.67 45.51 -10.22
CA MET A 1 17.34 44.91 -10.50
C MET A 1 17.59 43.85 -11.53
N ASP A 2 17.96 42.67 -11.07
CA ASP A 2 18.25 41.53 -11.94
C ASP A 2 16.93 40.86 -12.29
N THR A 3 16.58 40.90 -13.56
CA THR A 3 15.47 40.14 -14.12
C THR A 3 15.96 38.70 -14.31
N PRO A 4 15.24 37.68 -13.83
CA PRO A 4 15.61 36.30 -14.12
C PRO A 4 15.32 36.03 -15.59
N SER A 5 16.37 35.70 -16.34
CA SER A 5 16.29 35.25 -17.72
C SER A 5 15.45 33.97 -17.77
N THR A 6 14.29 34.04 -18.42
CA THR A 6 13.51 32.86 -18.79
C THR A 6 14.34 32.02 -19.76
N GLU A 7 14.94 30.93 -19.29
CA GLU A 7 15.51 29.91 -20.17
C GLU A 7 14.38 29.35 -21.04
N ALA A 8 14.39 29.69 -22.34
CA ALA A 8 13.43 29.13 -23.29
C ALA A 8 13.70 27.62 -23.41
N THR A 9 12.84 26.81 -22.79
CA THR A 9 12.95 25.36 -22.85
C THR A 9 12.78 24.91 -24.30
N GLN A 10 13.85 24.36 -24.89
CA GLN A 10 13.88 24.03 -26.31
C GLN A 10 13.00 22.82 -26.59
N VAL A 11 11.94 23.00 -27.36
CA VAL A 11 11.07 21.93 -27.85
C VAL A 11 11.84 21.01 -28.81
N ARG A 12 11.71 19.69 -28.66
CA ARG A 12 12.43 18.66 -29.43
C ARG A 12 11.46 17.72 -30.12
N LYS A 13 11.90 17.02 -31.17
CA LYS A 13 11.11 15.96 -31.81
C LYS A 13 11.42 14.65 -31.14
N ASP A 14 10.39 13.86 -30.84
CA ASP A 14 10.60 12.52 -30.32
C ASP A 14 11.31 11.63 -31.35
N VAL A 15 12.24 10.79 -30.89
CA VAL A 15 13.10 9.99 -31.79
C VAL A 15 12.34 8.82 -32.39
N ASN A 16 11.35 8.28 -31.68
CA ASN A 16 10.65 7.05 -32.04
C ASN A 16 9.28 7.32 -32.67
N TYR A 17 8.63 8.42 -32.27
CA TYR A 17 7.23 8.71 -32.58
C TYR A 17 7.03 10.06 -33.30
N TYR A 18 8.05 10.50 -34.04
CA TYR A 18 7.92 11.59 -35.00
C TYR A 18 7.92 11.01 -36.43
N PHE A 19 6.74 10.71 -36.95
CA PHE A 19 6.56 10.12 -38.28
C PHE A 19 6.38 11.20 -39.35
N ASN A 20 7.12 11.10 -40.45
CA ASN A 20 7.03 12.06 -41.56
C ASN A 20 5.65 12.05 -42.24
N ASP A 21 5.00 10.88 -42.28
CA ASP A 21 3.66 10.64 -42.81
C ASP A 21 2.54 10.83 -41.78
N GLY A 22 2.87 11.13 -40.52
CA GLY A 22 1.87 11.46 -39.50
C GLY A 22 1.10 12.74 -39.83
N ASP A 23 -0.19 12.74 -39.51
CA ASP A 23 -1.18 13.80 -39.77
C ASP A 23 -1.71 14.44 -38.48
N CYS A 24 -1.15 14.11 -37.33
CA CYS A 24 -1.47 14.70 -36.03
C CYS A 24 -0.19 14.99 -35.23
N VAL A 25 -0.03 16.25 -34.82
CA VAL A 25 1.11 16.71 -34.02
C VAL A 25 0.67 16.95 -32.58
N LEU A 26 1.32 16.32 -31.62
CA LEU A 26 1.08 16.49 -30.19
C LEU A 26 2.36 16.93 -29.48
N LEU A 27 2.22 17.67 -28.39
CA LEU A 27 3.31 18.15 -27.56
C LEU A 27 3.13 17.62 -26.13
N ALA A 28 4.07 16.81 -25.65
CA ALA A 28 4.12 16.33 -24.26
C ALA A 28 5.54 16.53 -23.71
N ASP A 29 5.68 17.10 -22.51
CA ASP A 29 6.97 17.36 -21.85
C ASP A 29 8.07 17.94 -22.76
N ASN A 30 7.75 19.02 -23.48
CA ASN A 30 8.64 19.67 -24.48
C ASN A 30 9.08 18.78 -25.65
N HIS A 31 8.42 17.65 -25.88
CA HIS A 31 8.64 16.75 -27.02
C HIS A 31 7.45 16.73 -27.96
N ILE A 32 7.73 16.91 -29.25
CA ILE A 32 6.77 16.82 -30.34
C ILE A 32 6.69 15.39 -30.82
N PHE A 33 5.48 14.87 -30.78
CA PHE A 33 5.05 13.61 -31.36
C PHE A 33 4.31 13.91 -32.64
N ARG A 34 4.62 13.17 -33.71
CA ARG A 34 3.88 13.28 -34.97
C ARG A 34 3.38 11.90 -35.34
N VAL A 35 2.10 11.66 -35.08
CA VAL A 35 1.44 10.35 -35.14
C VAL A 35 0.26 10.36 -36.10
N HIS A 36 -0.34 9.20 -36.33
CA HIS A 36 -1.50 9.03 -37.20
C HIS A 36 -2.81 9.24 -36.43
N ARG A 37 -3.57 10.27 -36.80
CA ARG A 37 -4.88 10.64 -36.26
C ARG A 37 -5.86 9.48 -36.28
N PHE A 38 -5.76 8.62 -37.28
CA PHE A 38 -6.58 7.41 -37.39
C PHE A 38 -6.43 6.50 -36.16
N LEU A 39 -5.22 6.26 -35.66
CA LEU A 39 -4.99 5.40 -34.50
C LEU A 39 -5.61 5.98 -33.23
N LEU A 40 -5.45 7.29 -33.03
CA LEU A 40 -6.09 8.02 -31.94
C LEU A 40 -7.62 7.92 -32.02
N LYS A 41 -8.22 8.26 -33.17
CA LYS A 41 -9.69 8.17 -33.35
C LYS A 41 -10.24 6.77 -33.14
N ARG A 42 -9.52 5.76 -33.64
CA ARG A 42 -9.96 4.37 -33.64
C ARG A 42 -10.06 3.83 -32.23
N HIS A 43 -9.07 4.11 -31.39
CA HIS A 43 -8.93 3.47 -30.09
C HIS A 43 -9.37 4.36 -28.92
N SER A 44 -9.39 5.68 -29.08
CA SER A 44 -9.78 6.62 -28.02
C SER A 44 -11.11 7.32 -28.31
N ALA A 45 -12.03 7.28 -27.35
CA ALA A 45 -13.26 8.06 -27.40
C ALA A 45 -12.97 9.57 -27.19
N PHE A 46 -12.07 9.92 -26.27
CA PHE A 46 -11.59 11.28 -26.03
C PHE A 46 -11.10 11.96 -27.32
N PHE A 47 -10.14 11.35 -28.02
CA PHE A 47 -9.55 11.93 -29.22
C PHE A 47 -10.57 11.97 -30.37
N ARG A 48 -11.42 10.95 -30.49
CA ARG A 48 -12.50 10.93 -31.48
C ARG A 48 -13.43 12.13 -31.30
N ASN A 49 -13.92 12.35 -30.08
CA ASN A 49 -14.78 13.47 -29.73
C ASN A 49 -14.08 14.81 -29.99
N MET A 50 -12.84 14.98 -29.52
CA MET A 50 -12.03 16.19 -29.75
C MET A 50 -11.91 16.51 -31.24
N PHE A 51 -11.68 15.49 -32.07
CA PHE A 51 -11.49 15.64 -33.50
C PHE A 51 -12.77 15.85 -34.30
N ASP A 52 -13.92 15.39 -33.79
CA ASP A 52 -15.22 15.51 -34.46
C ASP A 52 -15.90 16.86 -34.18
N ILE A 53 -15.49 17.55 -33.10
CA ILE A 53 -15.94 18.92 -32.75
C ILE A 53 -15.23 19.99 -33.61
N ALA A 54 -14.08 19.65 -34.19
CA ALA A 54 -13.27 20.62 -34.93
C ALA A 54 -13.99 21.16 -36.19
N PRO A 55 -13.85 22.47 -36.49
CA PRO A 55 -14.55 23.10 -37.60
C PRO A 55 -14.16 22.49 -38.95
N GLY A 56 -15.10 22.54 -39.90
CA GLY A 56 -14.99 21.89 -41.21
C GLY A 56 -13.74 22.29 -42.01
N TYR A 57 -13.43 21.43 -42.99
CA TYR A 57 -12.31 21.38 -43.95
C TYR A 57 -11.68 22.70 -44.44
N GLU A 58 -12.36 23.85 -44.35
CA GLU A 58 -11.84 25.14 -44.80
C GLU A 58 -10.77 25.75 -43.86
N GLN A 59 -10.56 25.19 -42.66
CA GLN A 59 -9.64 25.71 -41.64
C GLN A 59 -8.58 24.71 -41.13
N GLU A 60 -8.32 23.62 -41.86
CA GLU A 60 -7.38 22.55 -41.44
C GLU A 60 -5.97 23.07 -41.09
N ALA A 61 -5.46 24.06 -41.83
CA ALA A 61 -4.13 24.64 -41.58
C ALA A 61 -4.05 25.50 -40.29
N ALA A 62 -5.19 25.91 -39.73
CA ALA A 62 -5.28 26.62 -38.46
C ALA A 62 -5.73 25.70 -37.31
N MET A 63 -6.03 24.43 -37.60
CA MET A 63 -6.49 23.47 -36.60
C MET A 63 -5.34 23.08 -35.66
N GLU A 64 -5.66 22.96 -34.37
CA GLU A 64 -4.73 22.41 -33.38
C GLU A 64 -4.31 20.99 -33.79
N GLY A 65 -3.01 20.71 -33.71
CA GLY A 65 -2.39 19.46 -34.12
C GLY A 65 -2.02 19.35 -35.59
N SER A 66 -2.21 20.40 -36.40
CA SER A 66 -1.88 20.41 -37.83
C SER A 66 -0.39 20.59 -38.14
N SER A 67 0.40 21.15 -37.21
CA SER A 67 1.82 21.43 -37.43
C SER A 67 2.62 21.52 -36.13
N ASP A 68 3.95 21.43 -36.23
CA ASP A 68 4.89 21.64 -35.11
C ASP A 68 4.71 22.98 -34.39
N ASN A 69 4.20 24.01 -35.08
CA ASN A 69 3.96 25.35 -34.53
C ASN A 69 2.59 25.49 -33.85
N ASN A 70 1.69 24.53 -34.04
CA ASN A 70 0.36 24.51 -33.46
C ASN A 70 -0.01 23.06 -33.04
N PRO A 71 0.74 22.43 -32.13
CA PRO A 71 0.49 21.05 -31.70
C PRO A 71 -0.68 20.97 -30.71
N ILE A 72 -1.27 19.78 -30.57
CA ILE A 72 -2.19 19.48 -29.46
C ILE A 72 -1.36 19.33 -28.19
N THR A 73 -1.62 20.19 -27.20
CA THR A 73 -0.84 20.18 -25.95
C THR A 73 -1.36 19.12 -24.99
N CYS A 74 -0.49 18.18 -24.62
CA CYS A 74 -0.72 17.12 -23.65
C CYS A 74 0.11 17.40 -22.39
N HIS A 75 -0.53 17.36 -21.21
CA HIS A 75 0.14 17.60 -19.93
C HIS A 75 0.68 16.31 -19.30
N ASP A 76 1.36 15.50 -20.11
CA ASP A 76 1.95 14.23 -19.72
C ASP A 76 3.47 14.32 -19.74
N SER A 77 4.13 13.48 -18.96
CA SER A 77 5.57 13.28 -19.07
C SER A 77 5.94 12.59 -20.39
N LEU A 78 7.21 12.72 -20.78
CA LEU A 78 7.75 12.05 -21.97
C LEU A 78 7.48 10.54 -21.94
N ASP A 79 7.81 9.87 -20.83
CA ASP A 79 7.72 8.41 -20.67
C ASP A 79 6.27 7.92 -20.76
N GLU A 80 5.34 8.67 -20.17
CA GLU A 80 3.90 8.38 -20.22
C GLU A 80 3.39 8.40 -21.66
N PHE A 81 3.69 9.46 -22.39
CA PHE A 81 3.21 9.60 -23.76
C PHE A 81 3.89 8.63 -24.72
N GLN A 82 5.18 8.32 -24.50
CA GLN A 82 5.89 7.28 -25.23
C GLN A 82 5.30 5.88 -24.99
N ALA A 83 4.87 5.55 -23.77
CA ALA A 83 4.24 4.27 -23.46
C ALA A 83 2.89 4.10 -24.17
N LEU A 84 2.07 5.15 -24.21
CA LEU A 84 0.83 5.16 -24.99
C LEU A 84 1.10 4.99 -26.49
N CYS A 85 2.09 5.72 -27.01
CA CYS A 85 2.53 5.57 -28.40
C CYS A 85 3.04 4.16 -28.70
N TRP A 86 3.82 3.57 -27.80
CA TRP A 86 4.31 2.21 -27.95
C TRP A 86 3.16 1.25 -28.21
N LEU A 87 2.10 1.25 -27.39
CA LEU A 87 1.00 0.31 -27.58
C LEU A 87 0.21 0.56 -28.89
N MET A 88 0.08 1.82 -29.33
CA MET A 88 -0.57 2.14 -30.61
C MET A 88 0.15 1.56 -31.83
N TYR A 89 1.48 1.45 -31.77
CA TYR A 89 2.31 1.02 -32.90
C TYR A 89 2.96 -0.36 -32.71
N ALA A 90 2.86 -0.94 -31.52
CA ALA A 90 3.48 -2.23 -31.19
C ALA A 90 2.90 -3.34 -32.07
N ASN A 91 3.78 -4.19 -32.57
CA ASN A 91 3.37 -5.39 -33.29
C ASN A 91 3.06 -6.55 -32.31
N PRO A 92 2.35 -7.61 -32.75
CA PRO A 92 1.98 -8.71 -31.86
C PRO A 92 3.14 -9.44 -31.19
N LYS A 93 4.37 -9.37 -31.74
CA LYS A 93 5.55 -9.97 -31.10
C LYS A 93 6.05 -9.10 -29.95
N GLU A 94 6.07 -7.78 -30.12
CA GLU A 94 6.46 -6.84 -29.06
C GLU A 94 5.50 -6.91 -27.88
N ILE A 95 4.19 -6.94 -28.15
CA ILE A 95 3.14 -7.11 -27.13
C ILE A 95 3.35 -8.40 -26.35
N ARG A 96 3.52 -9.53 -27.06
CA ARG A 96 3.75 -10.83 -26.40
C ARG A 96 5.03 -10.83 -25.57
N ASN A 97 6.13 -10.25 -26.09
CA ASN A 97 7.38 -10.18 -25.35
C ASN A 97 7.24 -9.35 -24.06
N ALA A 98 6.47 -8.26 -24.09
CA ALA A 98 6.19 -7.46 -22.89
C ALA A 98 5.40 -8.23 -21.82
N GLN A 99 4.54 -9.17 -22.23
CA GLN A 99 3.78 -10.04 -21.32
C GLN A 99 4.63 -11.21 -20.78
N GLU A 100 5.48 -11.81 -21.62
CA GLU A 100 6.28 -12.99 -21.27
C GLU A 100 7.52 -12.65 -20.42
N ASP A 101 8.05 -11.42 -20.55
CA ASP A 101 9.21 -10.95 -19.81
C ASP A 101 8.81 -9.88 -18.78
N PRO A 102 8.62 -10.24 -17.49
CA PRO A 102 8.27 -9.30 -16.43
C PRO A 102 9.49 -8.51 -15.96
N SER A 103 10.31 -8.01 -16.89
CA SER A 103 11.36 -7.06 -16.56
C SER A 103 10.76 -5.78 -15.98
N PHE A 104 11.50 -5.10 -15.11
CA PHE A 104 11.06 -3.84 -14.51
C PHE A 104 10.61 -2.80 -15.54
N SER A 105 11.31 -2.76 -16.70
CA SER A 105 10.96 -1.88 -17.81
C SER A 105 9.57 -2.20 -18.36
N ASN A 106 9.27 -3.47 -18.58
CA ASN A 106 7.98 -3.89 -19.16
C ASN A 106 6.83 -3.65 -18.19
N ILE A 107 7.00 -3.93 -16.89
CA ILE A 107 5.97 -3.64 -15.88
C ILE A 107 5.70 -2.13 -15.81
N SER A 108 6.75 -1.32 -15.77
CA SER A 108 6.61 0.14 -15.76
C SER A 108 5.87 0.62 -17.01
N THR A 109 6.20 0.09 -18.20
CA THR A 109 5.47 0.39 -19.44
C THR A 109 4.00 -0.02 -19.36
N LEU A 110 3.66 -1.21 -18.83
CA LEU A 110 2.28 -1.65 -18.70
C LEU A 110 1.47 -0.76 -17.74
N ILE A 111 2.07 -0.33 -16.62
CA ILE A 111 1.45 0.63 -15.69
C ILE A 111 1.19 1.96 -16.40
N LEU A 112 2.19 2.48 -17.11
CA LEU A 112 2.06 3.71 -17.88
C LEU A 112 0.96 3.61 -18.93
N VAL A 113 0.90 2.49 -19.66
CA VAL A 113 -0.17 2.21 -20.61
C VAL A 113 -1.53 2.22 -19.94
N ALA A 114 -1.72 1.48 -18.85
CA ALA A 114 -3.02 1.42 -18.16
C ALA A 114 -3.48 2.83 -17.72
N THR A 115 -2.57 3.61 -17.12
CA THR A 115 -2.87 4.96 -16.62
C THR A 115 -3.16 5.96 -17.75
N MET A 116 -2.42 5.89 -18.85
CA MET A 116 -2.62 6.76 -20.01
C MET A 116 -3.84 6.36 -20.83
N ALA A 117 -4.12 5.06 -20.91
CA ALA A 117 -5.30 4.54 -21.57
C ALA A 117 -6.58 4.95 -20.84
N ASP A 118 -6.60 4.87 -19.50
CA ASP A 118 -7.68 5.42 -18.68
C ASP A 118 -7.86 6.94 -18.90
N LYS A 119 -6.76 7.72 -18.83
CA LYS A 119 -6.80 9.17 -19.01
C LYS A 119 -7.36 9.61 -20.36
N TYR A 120 -6.98 8.93 -21.44
CA TYR A 120 -7.37 9.27 -22.80
C TYR A 120 -8.48 8.35 -23.35
N GLU A 121 -9.19 7.62 -22.50
CA GLU A 121 -10.33 6.76 -22.86
C GLU A 121 -10.00 5.74 -23.98
N PHE A 122 -8.84 5.10 -23.91
CA PHE A 122 -8.48 3.93 -24.71
C PHE A 122 -8.92 2.63 -24.03
N GLU A 123 -10.24 2.41 -23.93
CA GLU A 123 -10.86 1.33 -23.14
C GLU A 123 -10.23 -0.05 -23.37
N ALA A 124 -10.06 -0.48 -24.63
CA ALA A 124 -9.49 -1.79 -24.94
C ALA A 124 -7.99 -1.90 -24.57
N PHE A 125 -7.26 -0.79 -24.52
CA PHE A 125 -5.84 -0.78 -24.15
C PHE A 125 -5.69 -0.81 -22.63
N GLU A 126 -6.57 -0.10 -21.93
CA GLU A 126 -6.67 -0.11 -20.47
C GLU A 126 -6.99 -1.53 -19.99
N GLU A 127 -8.05 -2.14 -20.52
CA GLU A 127 -8.48 -3.50 -20.18
C GLU A 127 -7.33 -4.49 -20.39
N TRP A 128 -6.71 -4.50 -21.58
CA TRP A 128 -5.58 -5.37 -21.86
C TRP A 128 -4.40 -5.17 -20.89
N ALA A 129 -4.05 -3.92 -20.56
CA ALA A 129 -2.93 -3.64 -19.68
C ALA A 129 -3.23 -4.06 -18.23
N LEU A 130 -4.45 -3.86 -17.75
CA LEU A 130 -4.88 -4.29 -16.42
C LEU A 130 -4.95 -5.81 -16.29
N GLU A 131 -5.47 -6.51 -17.29
CA GLU A 131 -5.43 -7.98 -17.36
C GLU A 131 -3.99 -8.50 -17.34
N ALA A 132 -3.12 -7.93 -18.18
CA ALA A 132 -1.72 -8.32 -18.24
C ALA A 132 -1.01 -8.08 -16.90
N LEU A 133 -1.30 -6.98 -16.20
CA LEU A 133 -0.78 -6.70 -14.87
C LEU A 133 -1.35 -7.68 -13.84
N GLU A 134 -2.66 -7.93 -13.84
CA GLU A 134 -3.30 -8.85 -12.88
C GLU A 134 -2.74 -10.27 -12.96
N ASP A 135 -2.32 -10.74 -14.13
CA ASP A 135 -1.68 -12.04 -14.31
C ASP A 135 -0.25 -12.13 -13.73
N LEU A 136 0.41 -10.99 -13.49
CA LEU A 136 1.78 -10.99 -12.96
C LEU A 136 1.84 -11.42 -11.49
N PRO A 137 2.95 -12.08 -11.08
CA PRO A 137 3.12 -12.48 -9.69
C PRO A 137 3.37 -11.25 -8.79
N HIS A 138 2.85 -11.27 -7.57
CA HIS A 138 2.95 -10.15 -6.62
C HIS A 138 4.39 -9.62 -6.42
N SER A 139 5.40 -10.50 -6.50
CA SER A 139 6.81 -10.16 -6.32
C SER A 139 7.32 -9.08 -7.28
N VAL A 140 6.68 -8.88 -8.44
CA VAL A 140 7.14 -7.90 -9.43
C VAL A 140 6.88 -6.45 -9.00
N TYR A 141 5.89 -6.23 -8.14
CA TYR A 141 5.50 -4.88 -7.71
C TYR A 141 6.41 -4.33 -6.61
N VAL A 142 7.18 -5.20 -5.94
CA VAL A 142 8.01 -4.83 -4.78
C VAL A 142 9.01 -3.73 -5.15
N SER A 143 9.57 -3.77 -6.36
CA SER A 143 10.56 -2.81 -6.86
C SER A 143 9.95 -1.58 -7.55
N VAL A 144 8.63 -1.51 -7.71
CA VAL A 144 7.96 -0.40 -8.42
C VAL A 144 7.83 0.81 -7.52
N ALA A 145 8.16 2.01 -8.03
CA ALA A 145 8.02 3.25 -7.27
C ALA A 145 6.59 3.47 -6.76
N SER A 146 6.44 4.00 -5.54
CA SER A 146 5.13 4.23 -4.90
C SER A 146 4.21 5.12 -5.73
N GLU A 147 4.74 6.13 -6.42
CA GLU A 147 4.01 7.00 -7.35
C GLU A 147 3.37 6.22 -8.53
N ARG A 148 4.09 5.22 -9.07
CA ARG A 148 3.56 4.38 -10.16
C ARG A 148 2.52 3.39 -9.62
N LEU A 149 2.73 2.86 -8.42
CA LEU A 149 1.76 2.01 -7.74
C LEU A 149 0.48 2.78 -7.36
N GLU A 150 0.58 4.07 -7.01
CA GLU A 150 -0.58 4.95 -6.80
C GLU A 150 -1.44 5.04 -8.06
N SER A 151 -0.83 5.43 -9.18
CA SER A 151 -1.56 5.57 -10.44
C SER A 151 -2.20 4.24 -10.85
N LEU A 152 -1.49 3.12 -10.68
CA LEU A 152 -2.04 1.79 -10.92
C LEU A 152 -3.22 1.47 -9.99
N LEU A 153 -3.11 1.75 -8.69
CA LEU A 153 -4.16 1.51 -7.72
C LEU A 153 -5.44 2.27 -8.09
N MET A 154 -5.31 3.54 -8.47
CA MET A 154 -6.45 4.37 -8.86
C MET A 154 -7.20 3.83 -10.07
N VAL A 155 -6.47 3.37 -11.08
CA VAL A 155 -7.03 2.80 -12.32
C VAL A 155 -7.64 1.41 -12.03
N ALA A 156 -6.93 0.55 -11.29
CA ALA A 156 -7.41 -0.78 -10.94
C ALA A 156 -8.70 -0.75 -10.09
N VAL A 157 -8.81 0.20 -9.14
CA VAL A 157 -10.04 0.39 -8.35
C VAL A 157 -11.20 0.83 -9.25
N ARG A 158 -10.97 1.72 -10.21
CA ARG A 158 -12.01 2.18 -11.14
C ARG A 158 -12.46 1.08 -12.10
N GLY A 159 -11.50 0.29 -12.59
CA GLY A 159 -11.75 -0.86 -13.47
C GLY A 159 -12.33 -2.08 -12.74
N GLY A 160 -12.33 -2.10 -11.40
CA GLY A 160 -12.88 -3.21 -10.61
C GLY A 160 -11.98 -4.44 -10.50
N TYR A 161 -10.66 -4.29 -10.68
CA TYR A 161 -9.68 -5.38 -10.60
C TYR A 161 -9.27 -5.66 -9.14
N GLU A 162 -10.14 -6.32 -8.37
CA GLU A 162 -9.96 -6.54 -6.92
C GLU A 162 -8.67 -7.28 -6.56
N ILE A 163 -8.26 -8.27 -7.38
CA ILE A 163 -7.04 -9.06 -7.10
C ILE A 163 -5.80 -8.19 -7.33
N LEU A 164 -5.78 -7.42 -8.42
CA LEU A 164 -4.71 -6.46 -8.68
C LEU A 164 -4.64 -5.38 -7.59
N VAL A 165 -5.77 -4.85 -7.13
CA VAL A 165 -5.85 -3.89 -6.02
C VAL A 165 -5.17 -4.44 -4.77
N GLU A 166 -5.51 -5.67 -4.35
CA GLU A 166 -4.89 -6.28 -3.17
C GLU A 166 -3.37 -6.47 -3.36
N LYS A 167 -2.93 -6.94 -4.54
CA LYS A 167 -1.50 -7.09 -4.85
C LYS A 167 -0.75 -5.75 -4.75
N VAL A 168 -1.33 -4.66 -5.27
CA VAL A 168 -0.69 -3.35 -5.24
C VAL A 168 -0.63 -2.80 -3.81
N GLN A 169 -1.71 -2.96 -3.04
CA GLN A 169 -1.77 -2.56 -1.64
C GLN A 169 -0.76 -3.31 -0.78
N GLU A 170 -0.66 -4.64 -0.92
CA GLU A 170 0.34 -5.44 -0.23
C GLU A 170 1.76 -4.96 -0.58
N SER A 171 2.02 -4.56 -1.82
CA SER A 171 3.35 -4.08 -2.23
C SER A 171 3.69 -2.75 -1.56
N LEU A 172 2.76 -1.80 -1.59
CA LEU A 172 2.89 -0.50 -0.92
C LEU A 172 3.13 -0.65 0.59
N VAL A 173 2.43 -1.58 1.23
CA VAL A 173 2.58 -1.90 2.66
C VAL A 173 3.96 -2.53 2.93
N ASN A 174 4.41 -3.46 2.08
CA ASN A 174 5.72 -4.11 2.19
C ASN A 174 6.91 -3.16 1.96
N GLN A 175 6.72 -2.09 1.18
CA GLN A 175 7.74 -1.06 1.00
C GLN A 175 8.09 -0.35 2.31
N ILE A 176 7.10 -0.08 3.17
CA ILE A 176 7.34 0.53 4.49
C ILE A 176 8.15 -0.43 5.38
N ALA A 177 7.79 -1.71 5.37
CA ALA A 177 8.47 -2.73 6.17
C ALA A 177 9.93 -2.94 5.76
N SER A 178 10.26 -2.69 4.48
CA SER A 178 11.58 -2.92 3.90
C SER A 178 12.42 -1.65 3.75
N SER A 179 11.87 -0.48 4.11
CA SER A 179 12.51 0.81 3.90
C SER A 179 13.62 1.11 4.90
N GLU A 180 14.70 1.75 4.44
CA GLU A 180 15.73 2.34 5.31
C GLU A 180 15.20 3.55 6.09
N ASP A 181 14.25 4.30 5.50
CA ASP A 181 13.51 5.38 6.14
C ASP A 181 11.99 5.10 6.08
N PRO A 182 11.46 4.35 7.06
CA PRO A 182 10.02 4.05 7.13
C PRO A 182 9.14 5.29 7.23
N LEU A 183 9.64 6.43 7.71
CA LEU A 183 8.85 7.65 7.92
C LEU A 183 8.64 8.41 6.61
N GLU A 184 9.68 8.55 5.80
CA GLU A 184 9.56 9.09 4.44
C GLU A 184 8.66 8.20 3.58
N THR A 185 8.86 6.87 3.66
CA THR A 185 8.04 5.91 2.90
C THR A 185 6.58 5.95 3.36
N LEU A 186 6.32 6.02 4.67
CA LEU A 186 4.97 6.24 5.22
C LEU A 186 4.33 7.49 4.62
N SER A 187 5.04 8.63 4.60
CA SER A 187 4.51 9.89 4.08
C SER A 187 4.10 9.79 2.61
N SER A 188 4.87 9.06 1.80
CA SER A 188 4.50 8.81 0.40
C SER A 188 3.27 7.91 0.28
N VAL A 189 3.25 6.77 0.97
CA VAL A 189 2.19 5.76 0.83
C VAL A 189 0.87 6.20 1.48
N ILE A 190 0.92 6.99 2.56
CA ILE A 190 -0.32 7.50 3.18
C ILE A 190 -1.03 8.50 2.27
N GLN A 191 -0.29 9.30 1.50
CA GLN A 191 -0.89 10.21 0.51
C GLN A 191 -1.62 9.42 -0.58
N VAL A 192 -1.06 8.29 -1.02
CA VAL A 192 -1.71 7.34 -1.95
C VAL A 192 -3.02 6.82 -1.35
N ALA A 193 -2.98 6.39 -0.09
CA ALA A 193 -4.13 5.85 0.61
C ALA A 193 -5.24 6.90 0.87
N GLU A 194 -4.87 8.15 1.10
CA GLU A 194 -5.79 9.28 1.22
C GLU A 194 -6.45 9.64 -0.12
N ARG A 195 -5.67 9.77 -1.20
CA ARG A 195 -6.18 10.10 -2.54
C ARG A 195 -7.08 9.01 -3.12
N SER A 196 -6.78 7.75 -2.81
CA SER A 196 -7.63 6.61 -3.17
C SER A 196 -8.86 6.44 -2.27
N GLY A 197 -8.97 7.21 -1.18
CA GLY A 197 -10.04 7.05 -0.18
C GLY A 197 -10.01 5.68 0.52
N ASN A 198 -8.87 4.99 0.50
CA ASN A 198 -8.76 3.62 0.96
C ASN A 198 -8.38 3.55 2.45
N GLN A 199 -9.39 3.55 3.30
CA GLN A 199 -9.21 3.50 4.77
C GLN A 199 -8.52 2.21 5.26
N ASP A 200 -8.70 1.09 4.56
CA ASP A 200 -8.03 -0.17 4.91
C ASP A 200 -6.51 -0.05 4.67
N LEU A 201 -6.12 0.49 3.52
CA LEU A 201 -4.73 0.76 3.20
C LEU A 201 -4.12 1.76 4.20
N GLN A 202 -4.82 2.85 4.55
CA GLN A 202 -4.36 3.81 5.57
C GLN A 202 -4.04 3.10 6.89
N ALA A 203 -4.96 2.25 7.37
CA ALA A 203 -4.77 1.51 8.61
C ALA A 203 -3.59 0.52 8.55
N ARG A 204 -3.45 -0.21 7.43
CA ARG A 204 -2.34 -1.16 7.21
C ARG A 204 -0.98 -0.46 7.18
N VAL A 205 -0.91 0.68 6.51
CA VAL A 205 0.29 1.50 6.34
C VAL A 205 0.75 2.10 7.67
N TYR A 206 -0.16 2.66 8.46
CA TYR A 206 0.17 3.12 9.81
C TYR A 206 0.60 2.00 10.74
N TYR A 207 -0.04 0.84 10.63
CA TYR A 207 0.33 -0.34 11.42
C TYR A 207 1.74 -0.85 11.07
N GLU A 208 2.07 -1.00 9.79
CA GLU A 208 3.41 -1.42 9.37
C GLU A 208 4.48 -0.39 9.73
N TYR A 209 4.19 0.91 9.66
CA TYR A 209 5.11 1.92 10.15
C TYR A 209 5.41 1.78 11.65
N LEU A 210 4.38 1.61 12.49
CA LEU A 210 4.57 1.41 13.92
C LEU A 210 5.39 0.15 14.22
N LYS A 211 5.17 -0.92 13.44
CA LYS A 211 5.99 -2.14 13.50
C LYS A 211 7.44 -1.86 13.14
N ALA A 212 7.73 -1.12 12.07
CA ALA A 212 9.10 -0.82 11.63
C ALA A 212 9.86 0.05 12.66
N VAL A 213 9.22 1.08 13.21
CA VAL A 213 9.89 2.05 14.11
C VAL A 213 10.01 1.55 15.55
N CYS A 214 9.10 0.70 16.02
CA CYS A 214 9.19 0.11 17.36
C CYS A 214 10.18 -1.08 17.43
N PHE A 215 10.82 -1.47 16.32
CA PHE A 215 11.57 -2.71 16.17
C PHE A 215 13.12 -2.64 16.22
N PRO A 216 13.86 -1.53 16.33
CA PRO A 216 15.26 -1.52 15.90
C PRO A 216 16.08 -2.62 16.59
N ILE A 217 16.48 -3.62 15.80
CA ILE A 217 17.38 -4.69 16.18
C ILE A 217 18.72 -4.02 16.52
N LYS A 218 19.05 -3.92 17.80
CA LYS A 218 20.45 -3.90 18.22
C LYS A 218 20.77 -5.26 18.81
N SER A 219 21.62 -5.99 18.07
CA SER A 219 22.26 -7.23 18.52
C SER A 219 22.94 -7.01 19.89
N PRO A 220 23.04 -8.03 20.77
CA PRO A 220 23.54 -7.88 22.15
C PRO A 220 25.03 -7.54 22.30
N ASN A 221 25.77 -7.24 21.23
CA ASN A 221 27.22 -7.04 21.29
C ASN A 221 27.62 -5.58 21.12
N ALA A 222 27.08 -4.71 21.96
CA ALA A 222 27.67 -3.41 22.24
C ALA A 222 27.66 -3.20 23.75
N GLU A 223 28.53 -3.94 24.45
CA GLU A 223 28.97 -3.55 25.78
C GLU A 223 29.69 -2.20 25.66
N SER A 224 29.05 -1.15 26.16
CA SER A 224 29.76 0.02 26.69
C SER A 224 29.23 0.22 28.09
N GLU A 225 30.14 0.02 29.04
CA GLU A 225 29.99 0.25 30.46
C GLU A 225 29.27 1.58 30.73
N ALA A 226 28.14 1.52 31.44
CA ALA A 226 27.52 2.67 32.06
C ALA A 226 27.12 2.31 33.50
N ASP A 227 27.52 3.23 34.38
CA ASP A 227 27.54 3.24 35.85
C ASP A 227 26.21 2.83 36.51
N PRO A 228 26.17 1.94 37.54
CA PRO A 228 24.94 1.44 38.13
C PRO A 228 24.34 2.33 39.22
N SER A 229 24.56 3.65 39.20
CA SER A 229 24.02 4.58 40.18
C SER A 229 23.14 5.66 39.57
N ASP A 230 22.04 5.26 38.92
CA ASP A 230 20.88 6.15 38.86
C ASP A 230 19.58 5.35 38.94
N LYS A 231 18.92 5.44 40.10
CA LYS A 231 17.64 4.80 40.40
C LYS A 231 16.56 5.87 40.41
N SER A 232 16.23 6.40 39.25
CA SER A 232 14.90 6.95 38.97
C SER A 232 14.82 7.24 37.49
N ASP A 233 14.30 6.28 36.72
CA ASP A 233 13.36 6.59 35.64
C ASP A 233 12.74 5.28 35.14
N SER A 234 11.41 5.26 35.15
CA SER A 234 10.65 4.17 34.55
C SER A 234 10.93 4.15 33.03
N PRO A 235 11.15 2.99 32.39
CA PRO A 235 11.50 2.90 30.97
C PRO A 235 10.31 3.15 30.01
N LEU A 236 9.31 3.94 30.42
CA LEU A 236 8.04 4.15 29.71
C LEU A 236 7.86 5.56 29.12
N SER A 237 8.86 6.43 29.19
CA SER A 237 8.70 7.87 28.87
C SER A 237 9.13 8.30 27.45
N ALA A 238 9.97 7.54 26.74
CA ALA A 238 10.38 7.93 25.38
C ALA A 238 9.45 7.30 24.34
N ALA A 239 8.47 8.06 23.84
CA ALA A 239 7.67 7.64 22.70
C ALA A 239 8.59 7.44 21.47
N PRO A 240 8.46 6.35 20.69
CA PRO A 240 9.22 6.14 19.44
C PRO A 240 8.94 7.21 18.36
N LEU A 241 7.95 8.08 18.61
CA LEU A 241 7.39 9.06 17.70
C LEU A 241 8.03 10.47 17.82
N GLY A 242 9.12 10.61 18.56
CA GLY A 242 9.71 11.91 18.94
C GLY A 242 10.20 12.80 17.80
N ASN A 243 10.32 12.30 16.56
CA ASN A 243 10.78 13.05 15.39
C ASN A 243 9.67 13.31 14.33
N LEU A 244 8.39 13.19 14.70
CA LEU A 244 7.27 13.46 13.78
C LEU A 244 7.19 14.91 13.30
N GLU A 245 7.74 15.88 14.04
CA GLU A 245 7.64 17.30 13.69
C GLU A 245 8.42 17.67 12.40
N SER A 246 9.43 16.88 12.03
CA SER A 246 10.22 17.06 10.79
C SER A 246 9.78 16.15 9.64
N SER A 247 8.69 15.40 9.80
CA SER A 247 8.37 14.22 8.96
C SER A 247 7.59 14.47 7.67
N GLY A 248 7.28 15.72 7.33
CA GLY A 248 6.40 16.03 6.20
C GLY A 248 4.93 15.60 6.37
N LEU A 249 4.59 14.86 7.44
CA LEU A 249 3.23 14.46 7.77
C LEU A 249 2.38 15.64 8.23
N SER A 250 1.10 15.66 7.84
CA SER A 250 0.13 16.64 8.31
C SER A 250 -0.15 16.48 9.81
N LYS A 251 -0.64 17.55 10.47
CA LYS A 251 -1.03 17.48 11.89
C LYS A 251 -2.06 16.38 12.17
N ASN A 252 -2.98 16.14 11.23
CA ASN A 252 -3.99 15.09 11.37
C ASN A 252 -3.35 13.70 11.30
N GLN A 253 -2.42 13.49 10.37
CA GLN A 253 -1.68 12.22 10.24
C GLN A 253 -0.84 11.92 11.49
N GLN A 254 -0.17 12.93 12.03
CA GLN A 254 0.56 12.82 13.30
C GLN A 254 -0.39 12.48 14.46
N LEU A 255 -1.56 13.11 14.52
CA LEU A 255 -2.58 12.80 15.53
C LEU A 255 -3.06 11.35 15.40
N CYS A 256 -3.32 10.87 14.18
CA CYS A 256 -3.75 9.49 13.92
C CYS A 256 -2.71 8.48 14.40
N LEU A 257 -1.42 8.73 14.12
CA LEU A 257 -0.32 7.92 14.64
C LEU A 257 -0.29 7.89 16.17
N HIS A 258 -0.38 9.05 16.82
CA HIS A 258 -0.41 9.15 18.28
C HIS A 258 -1.62 8.44 18.90
N HIS A 259 -2.81 8.65 18.34
CA HIS A 259 -4.04 8.01 18.80
C HIS A 259 -4.00 6.51 18.61
N GLY A 260 -3.54 6.03 17.46
CA GLY A 260 -3.40 4.61 17.18
C GLY A 260 -2.36 3.94 18.08
N TYR A 261 -1.22 4.59 18.33
CA TYR A 261 -0.22 4.11 19.30
C TYR A 261 -0.78 4.06 20.73
N HIS A 262 -1.52 5.09 21.17
CA HIS A 262 -2.15 5.09 22.50
C HIS A 262 -3.25 4.03 22.63
N THR A 263 -4.06 3.84 21.58
CA THR A 263 -5.07 2.79 21.51
C THR A 263 -4.42 1.42 21.59
N PHE A 264 -3.34 1.21 20.84
CA PHE A 264 -2.53 0.01 20.89
C PHE A 264 -2.02 -0.27 22.32
N GLN A 265 -1.40 0.71 22.98
CA GLN A 265 -0.94 0.56 24.36
C GLN A 265 -2.09 0.24 25.32
N THR A 266 -3.25 0.87 25.14
CA THR A 266 -4.45 0.64 25.95
C THR A 266 -4.96 -0.79 25.76
N PHE A 267 -4.99 -1.28 24.53
CA PHE A 267 -5.37 -2.65 24.21
C PHE A 267 -4.40 -3.66 24.83
N CYS A 268 -3.09 -3.43 24.76
CA CYS A 268 -2.10 -4.27 25.44
C CYS A 268 -2.30 -4.31 26.95
N ARG A 269 -2.66 -3.18 27.59
CA ARG A 269 -3.01 -3.16 29.02
C ARG A 269 -4.28 -3.96 29.31
N GLN A 270 -5.30 -3.87 28.47
CA GLN A 270 -6.52 -4.67 28.62
C GLN A 270 -6.25 -6.18 28.49
N LEU A 271 -5.36 -6.58 27.58
CA LEU A 271 -4.96 -7.97 27.44
C LEU A 271 -4.15 -8.50 28.63
N ALA A 272 -3.53 -7.64 29.44
CA ALA A 272 -2.90 -8.06 30.68
C ALA A 272 -3.92 -8.63 31.68
N ASP A 273 -5.15 -8.10 31.69
CA ASP A 273 -6.23 -8.50 32.59
C ASP A 273 -7.14 -9.58 31.95
N TYR A 274 -6.54 -10.73 31.61
CA TYR A 274 -7.17 -11.93 30.97
C TYR A 274 -8.63 -11.77 30.49
N PRO A 275 -8.90 -11.80 29.17
CA PRO A 275 -10.23 -11.48 28.64
C PRO A 275 -11.30 -12.48 29.09
N ASP A 276 -12.53 -12.02 29.29
CA ASP A 276 -13.65 -12.91 29.63
C ASP A 276 -13.96 -13.87 28.46
N LEU A 277 -14.33 -15.10 28.80
CA LEU A 277 -14.74 -16.15 27.86
C LEU A 277 -16.16 -15.97 27.33
N GLY A 278 -16.87 -14.93 27.79
CA GLY A 278 -18.23 -14.61 27.38
C GLY A 278 -19.21 -15.71 27.78
N ALA A 279 -19.89 -16.30 26.80
CA ALA A 279 -21.03 -17.22 26.96
C ALA A 279 -20.72 -18.61 27.57
N CYS A 280 -19.52 -18.82 28.11
CA CYS A 280 -19.17 -20.07 28.78
C CYS A 280 -19.40 -19.93 30.29
N ASP A 281 -20.47 -20.53 30.81
CA ASP A 281 -20.80 -20.47 32.25
C ASP A 281 -20.10 -21.53 33.11
N ASP A 282 -19.28 -22.40 32.51
CA ASP A 282 -18.55 -23.44 33.25
C ASP A 282 -17.42 -22.81 34.10
N PRO A 283 -17.48 -22.91 35.45
CA PRO A 283 -16.49 -22.28 36.33
C PRO A 283 -15.07 -22.86 36.17
N GLY A 284 -14.96 -24.16 35.87
CA GLY A 284 -13.68 -24.83 35.63
C GLY A 284 -13.04 -24.34 34.33
N CYS A 285 -13.86 -24.12 33.31
CA CYS A 285 -13.43 -23.60 32.03
C CYS A 285 -12.88 -22.17 32.11
N LYS A 286 -13.54 -21.31 32.90
CA LYS A 286 -13.08 -19.93 33.20
C LYS A 286 -11.77 -19.92 33.99
N TYR A 287 -11.65 -20.80 34.98
CA TYR A 287 -10.43 -20.93 35.78
C TYR A 287 -9.23 -21.39 34.93
N GLU A 288 -9.40 -22.46 34.16
CA GLU A 288 -8.35 -22.97 33.26
C GLU A 288 -7.92 -21.94 32.21
N TRP A 289 -8.87 -21.16 31.68
CA TRP A 289 -8.57 -20.08 30.74
C TRP A 289 -7.76 -18.97 31.39
N ARG A 290 -8.14 -18.54 32.59
CA ARG A 290 -7.38 -17.55 33.35
C ARG A 290 -5.95 -18.02 33.63
N GLU A 291 -5.78 -19.26 34.08
CA GLU A 291 -4.44 -19.80 34.39
C GLU A 291 -3.60 -20.03 33.13
N TRP A 292 -4.22 -20.46 32.04
CA TRP A 292 -3.56 -20.54 30.73
C TRP A 292 -3.15 -19.15 30.21
N TRP A 293 -4.05 -18.16 30.30
CA TRP A 293 -3.78 -16.80 29.86
C TRP A 293 -2.64 -16.20 30.67
N LYS A 294 -2.68 -16.28 32.00
CA LYS A 294 -1.57 -15.84 32.87
C LYS A 294 -0.25 -16.54 32.55
N SER A 295 -0.26 -17.85 32.34
CA SER A 295 0.95 -18.62 32.04
C SER A 295 1.56 -18.23 30.69
N ASN A 296 0.73 -17.96 29.68
CA ASN A 296 1.22 -17.52 28.37
C ASN A 296 1.56 -16.02 28.35
N TRP A 297 0.82 -15.19 29.09
CA TRP A 297 1.11 -13.77 29.28
C TRP A 297 2.44 -13.56 30.03
N ALA A 298 2.70 -14.35 31.07
CA ALA A 298 3.98 -14.31 31.78
C ALA A 298 5.17 -14.70 30.86
N ARG A 299 4.97 -15.63 29.91
CA ARG A 299 5.98 -15.99 28.90
C ARG A 299 6.27 -14.87 27.88
N ILE A 300 5.41 -13.87 27.77
CA ILE A 300 5.65 -12.66 26.96
C ILE A 300 6.60 -11.71 27.70
N HIS A 301 6.53 -11.65 29.03
CA HIS A 301 7.25 -10.69 29.87
C HIS A 301 8.62 -11.17 30.39
N ASP A 302 8.97 -12.44 30.24
CA ASP A 302 10.29 -13.00 30.59
C ASP A 302 11.21 -12.94 29.34
N PRO A 303 12.43 -12.37 29.40
CA PRO A 303 13.12 -11.79 28.23
C PRO A 303 13.69 -12.85 27.26
N PRO A 304 13.95 -12.58 25.95
CA PRO A 304 13.85 -11.32 25.20
C PRO A 304 12.93 -11.41 23.95
N ARG A 305 11.79 -12.10 24.00
CA ARG A 305 11.00 -12.37 22.77
C ARG A 305 9.86 -11.42 22.46
N LEU A 306 9.32 -10.69 23.44
CA LEU A 306 8.27 -9.71 23.17
C LEU A 306 8.35 -8.49 24.10
N ARG A 307 8.54 -7.29 23.54
CA ARG A 307 8.31 -6.02 24.24
C ARG A 307 6.88 -5.60 23.93
N LEU A 308 5.99 -5.68 24.92
CA LEU A 308 4.56 -5.30 24.83
C LEU A 308 4.25 -3.83 24.43
N GLY A 309 5.27 -3.06 24.06
CA GLY A 309 5.12 -1.82 23.27
C GLY A 309 5.00 -2.05 21.76
N ASN A 310 5.02 -3.30 21.27
CA ASN A 310 5.05 -3.63 19.84
C ASN A 310 3.74 -4.26 19.30
N PRO A 311 3.04 -3.61 18.35
CA PRO A 311 1.80 -4.12 17.72
C PRO A 311 1.91 -5.39 16.91
N ALA A 312 3.06 -5.66 16.30
CA ALA A 312 3.29 -6.84 15.48
C ALA A 312 3.55 -8.07 16.32
N GLU A 313 4.38 -7.93 17.36
CA GLU A 313 4.65 -8.98 18.32
C GLU A 313 3.36 -9.41 19.04
N ALA A 314 2.51 -8.46 19.44
CA ALA A 314 1.20 -8.79 20.01
C ALA A 314 0.34 -9.63 19.04
N MET A 315 0.35 -9.32 17.73
CA MET A 315 -0.44 -10.04 16.72
C MET A 315 0.14 -11.41 16.36
N ASP A 316 1.45 -11.52 16.20
CA ASP A 316 2.13 -12.79 15.98
C ASP A 316 1.94 -13.69 17.20
N TRP A 317 2.02 -13.14 18.41
CA TRP A 317 1.69 -13.87 19.63
C TRP A 317 0.23 -14.32 19.66
N MET A 318 -0.73 -13.46 19.31
CA MET A 318 -2.14 -13.86 19.20
C MET A 318 -2.32 -14.97 18.16
N GLN A 319 -1.58 -14.93 17.05
CA GLN A 319 -1.60 -15.98 16.03
C GLN A 319 -1.00 -17.30 16.55
N VAL A 320 0.12 -17.24 17.26
CA VAL A 320 0.72 -18.39 17.96
C VAL A 320 -0.25 -18.97 18.98
N LEU A 321 -0.93 -18.13 19.78
CA LEU A 321 -1.95 -18.57 20.71
C LEU A 321 -3.13 -19.26 20.04
N MET A 322 -3.57 -18.77 18.88
CA MET A 322 -4.62 -19.43 18.10
C MET A 322 -4.17 -20.81 17.59
N ASN A 323 -2.89 -20.95 17.25
CA ASN A 323 -2.28 -22.20 16.78
C ASN A 323 -2.00 -23.20 17.92
N ASP A 324 -1.60 -22.71 19.11
CA ASP A 324 -1.24 -23.49 20.30
C ASP A 324 -2.44 -23.81 21.21
N GLY A 325 -3.50 -22.98 21.16
CA GLY A 325 -4.75 -23.18 21.87
C GLY A 325 -5.37 -24.59 21.75
N PRO A 326 -5.35 -25.23 20.56
CA PRO A 326 -5.71 -26.64 20.35
C PRO A 326 -4.93 -27.65 21.19
N GLU A 327 -3.62 -27.47 21.38
CA GLU A 327 -2.74 -28.44 22.04
C GLU A 327 -2.83 -28.32 23.57
N HIS A 328 -2.88 -27.08 24.09
CA HIS A 328 -3.10 -26.88 25.52
C HIS A 328 -4.52 -27.29 25.95
N ALA A 329 -5.54 -27.11 25.09
CA ALA A 329 -6.89 -27.61 25.35
C ALA A 329 -6.91 -29.14 25.48
N ARG A 330 -6.06 -29.87 24.75
CA ARG A 330 -5.89 -31.34 24.92
C ARG A 330 -5.20 -31.70 26.24
N ALA A 331 -4.17 -30.97 26.64
CA ALA A 331 -3.42 -31.21 27.88
C ALA A 331 -4.23 -30.86 29.15
N SER A 332 -5.02 -29.79 29.11
CA SER A 332 -5.93 -29.38 30.19
C SER A 332 -7.13 -30.35 30.31
N ALA A 333 -7.68 -30.80 29.18
CA ALA A 333 -8.76 -31.78 29.13
C ALA A 333 -8.41 -33.15 29.76
N ALA A 334 -7.13 -33.46 29.93
CA ALA A 334 -6.67 -34.66 30.62
C ALA A 334 -6.68 -34.52 32.17
N ARG A 335 -6.77 -33.29 32.71
CA ARG A 335 -6.62 -33.00 34.15
C ARG A 335 -7.93 -32.68 34.89
N THR A 336 -9.02 -32.36 34.17
CA THR A 336 -10.33 -32.00 34.77
C THR A 336 -11.40 -33.09 34.60
N SER A 337 -12.22 -33.33 35.64
CA SER A 337 -13.23 -34.40 35.70
C SER A 337 -14.57 -34.07 35.01
N THR A 338 -14.56 -33.26 33.95
CA THR A 338 -15.76 -32.88 33.19
C THR A 338 -15.98 -33.77 31.96
N SER A 339 -17.26 -33.93 31.58
CA SER A 339 -17.73 -34.66 30.40
C SER A 339 -16.99 -34.26 29.12
N ARG A 340 -16.72 -35.23 28.22
CA ARG A 340 -16.09 -34.98 26.89
C ARG A 340 -16.82 -33.91 26.08
N PHE A 341 -18.14 -33.76 26.27
CA PHE A 341 -18.96 -32.80 25.56
C PHE A 341 -18.73 -31.36 26.04
N ALA A 342 -18.64 -31.14 27.36
CA ALA A 342 -18.30 -29.84 27.95
C ALA A 342 -16.90 -29.37 27.52
N LYS A 343 -15.96 -30.31 27.36
CA LYS A 343 -14.58 -30.07 26.90
C LYS A 343 -14.50 -29.59 25.45
N ALA A 344 -15.34 -30.12 24.56
CA ALA A 344 -15.41 -29.68 23.16
C ALA A 344 -16.01 -28.27 23.03
N THR A 345 -17.08 -27.98 23.77
CA THR A 345 -17.73 -26.67 23.77
C THR A 345 -16.78 -25.58 24.32
N CYS A 346 -16.06 -25.86 25.41
CA CYS A 346 -15.06 -24.94 25.96
C CYS A 346 -13.92 -24.60 24.97
N ARG A 347 -13.46 -25.58 24.20
CA ARG A 347 -12.43 -25.36 23.17
C ARG A 347 -12.91 -24.42 22.07
N ILE A 348 -14.14 -24.63 21.58
CA ILE A 348 -14.75 -23.78 20.55
C ILE A 348 -14.89 -22.35 21.07
N GLN A 349 -15.34 -22.16 22.32
CA GLN A 349 -15.49 -20.84 22.91
C GLN A 349 -14.14 -20.11 23.10
N ARG A 350 -13.09 -20.82 23.52
CA ARG A 350 -11.72 -20.24 23.61
C ARG A 350 -11.21 -19.77 22.24
N GLN A 351 -11.34 -20.60 21.20
CA GLN A 351 -10.93 -20.24 19.84
C GLN A 351 -11.74 -19.07 19.29
N ARG A 352 -13.06 -19.09 19.52
CA ARG A 352 -13.95 -18.00 19.14
C ARG A 352 -13.53 -16.70 19.82
N ARG A 353 -13.27 -16.70 21.13
CA ARG A 353 -12.85 -15.49 21.85
C ARG A 353 -11.50 -14.98 21.37
N LEU A 354 -10.51 -15.85 21.13
CA LEU A 354 -9.23 -15.43 20.53
C LEU A 354 -9.42 -14.74 19.17
N LYS A 355 -10.31 -15.28 18.33
CA LYS A 355 -10.67 -14.66 17.05
C LYS A 355 -11.35 -13.29 17.26
N GLU A 356 -12.32 -13.21 18.16
CA GLU A 356 -13.01 -11.95 18.49
C GLU A 356 -12.04 -10.88 18.98
N ILE A 357 -11.08 -11.23 19.84
CA ILE A 357 -10.05 -10.30 20.34
C ILE A 357 -9.13 -9.84 19.19
N LYS A 358 -8.75 -10.74 18.27
CA LYS A 358 -7.97 -10.39 17.07
C LYS A 358 -8.75 -9.44 16.14
N ASP A 359 -10.04 -9.68 15.97
CA ASP A 359 -10.91 -8.84 15.15
C ASP A 359 -11.21 -7.50 15.83
N GLU A 360 -11.39 -7.46 17.15
CA GLU A 360 -11.48 -6.25 17.97
C GLU A 360 -10.22 -5.39 17.84
N PHE A 361 -9.04 -6.03 17.87
CA PHE A 361 -7.77 -5.35 17.66
C PHE A 361 -7.68 -4.71 16.28
N LYS A 362 -7.91 -5.51 15.22
CA LYS A 362 -7.90 -5.02 13.84
C LYS A 362 -8.88 -3.87 13.64
N ARG A 363 -10.12 -4.01 14.12
CA ARG A 363 -11.12 -2.94 14.06
C ARG A 363 -10.71 -1.70 14.83
N GLY A 364 -10.13 -1.84 16.02
CA GLY A 364 -9.61 -0.73 16.81
C GLY A 364 -8.53 0.03 16.05
N LEU A 365 -7.57 -0.69 15.46
CA LEU A 365 -6.54 -0.08 14.61
C LEU A 365 -7.19 0.62 13.40
N CYS A 366 -8.09 -0.01 12.65
CA CYS A 366 -8.78 0.62 11.52
C CYS A 366 -9.59 1.85 11.92
N THR A 367 -10.29 1.81 13.06
CA THR A 367 -11.14 2.92 13.54
C THR A 367 -10.32 4.12 14.00
N HIS A 368 -9.13 3.89 14.56
CA HIS A 368 -8.27 4.94 15.09
C HIS A 368 -7.22 5.45 14.09
N PHE A 369 -6.87 4.64 13.09
CA PHE A 369 -5.99 5.04 11.98
C PHE A 369 -6.74 5.57 10.75
N GLY A 370 -8.00 5.18 10.55
CA GLY A 370 -8.86 5.68 9.47
C GLY A 370 -9.80 6.80 9.92
N LEU A 371 -9.37 7.69 10.81
CA LEU A 371 -10.25 8.71 11.39
C LEU A 371 -10.61 9.81 10.37
N TYR A 372 -11.86 9.69 9.88
CA TYR A 372 -12.77 10.64 9.22
C TYR A 372 -12.53 11.02 7.76
#